data_AF-A0A969F5N5-F1
#
_entry.id   AF-A0A969F5N5-F1
#
_cell.length_a   1.000
_cell.length_b   1.000
_cell.length_c   1.000
_cell.angle_alpha   90.00
_cell.angle_beta   90.00
_cell.angle_gamma   90.00
#
_symmetry.space_group_name_H-M   'P 1'
#
loop_
_entity.id
_entity.type
_entity.pdbx_description
1 polymer ?
#
loop_
_entity_poly.entity_id
_entity_poly.type
_entity_poly.pdbx_seq_one_letter_code
_entity_poly.pdbx_strand_id
1 'polypeptide(L)'
;DMGQQQLIALLFNNLADVHLRMDEFAEAKQYLHNGITMARQIGAVPHVLTGMQTAGLLLGREGHLERGLALIGLSLHHPSNTPETRRTAQDCLRNLGLDAEDTAVQSALAQGETLDLDTVAEQLLAEWGGGEMRSEGMG
;
A
#
# COMPACT_ATOMS: atom_id res chain seq x y z
N ASP A 1 -7.07 -21.98 -8.20
CA ASP A 1 -8.07 -21.94 -7.10
C ASP A 1 -7.77 -20.74 -6.19
N MET A 2 -8.59 -20.49 -5.17
CA MET A 2 -8.47 -19.33 -4.27
C MET A 2 -7.11 -19.26 -3.54
N GLY A 3 -6.49 -20.39 -3.23
CA GLY A 3 -5.14 -20.45 -2.63
C GLY A 3 -4.03 -19.99 -3.58
N GLN A 4 -4.13 -20.29 -4.88
CA GLN A 4 -3.19 -19.76 -5.87
C GLN A 4 -3.28 -18.23 -6.01
N GLN A 5 -4.49 -17.68 -5.95
CA GLN A 5 -4.68 -16.22 -6.07
C GLN A 5 -4.17 -15.48 -4.82
N GLN A 6 -4.31 -16.06 -3.62
CA GLN A 6 -3.68 -15.53 -2.41
C GLN A 6 -2.16 -15.51 -2.51
N LEU A 7 -1.56 -16.58 -3.02
CA LEU A 7 -0.10 -16.64 -3.24
C LEU A 7 0.35 -15.58 -4.23
N ILE A 8 -0.39 -15.36 -5.33
CA ILE A 8 -0.05 -14.33 -6.32
C ILE A 8 -0.16 -12.93 -5.72
N ALA A 9 -1.20 -12.64 -4.93
CA ALA A 9 -1.33 -11.35 -4.24
C ALA A 9 -0.14 -11.09 -3.29
N LEU A 10 0.29 -12.11 -2.54
CA LEU A 10 1.48 -12.02 -1.70
C LEU A 10 2.75 -11.77 -2.52
N LEU A 11 2.93 -12.47 -3.65
CA LEU A 11 4.08 -12.27 -4.53
C LEU A 11 4.14 -10.85 -5.09
N PHE A 12 3.00 -10.26 -5.46
CA PHE A 12 2.95 -8.88 -5.89
C PHE A 12 3.39 -7.90 -4.81
N ASN A 13 2.96 -8.10 -3.56
CA ASN A 13 3.42 -7.27 -2.45
C ASN A 13 4.93 -7.41 -2.21
N ASN A 14 5.47 -8.61 -2.33
CA ASN A 14 6.91 -8.84 -2.19
C ASN A 14 7.72 -8.20 -3.33
N LEU A 15 7.23 -8.26 -4.57
CA LEU A 15 7.87 -7.60 -5.71
C LEU A 15 7.87 -6.07 -5.52
N ALA A 16 6.74 -5.51 -5.08
CA ALA A 16 6.67 -4.08 -4.76
C ALA A 16 7.72 -3.68 -3.71
N ASP A 17 7.89 -4.45 -2.64
CA ASP A 17 8.91 -4.19 -1.62
C ASP A 17 10.34 -4.25 -2.19
N VAL A 18 10.64 -5.25 -3.02
CA VAL A 18 11.96 -5.36 -3.69
C VAL A 18 12.23 -4.15 -4.57
N HIS A 19 11.29 -3.75 -5.42
CA HIS A 19 11.43 -2.59 -6.30
C HIS A 19 11.52 -1.28 -5.50
N LEU A 20 10.77 -1.14 -4.40
CA LEU A 20 10.94 -0.02 -3.47
C LEU A 20 12.36 0.05 -2.93
N ARG A 21 12.93 -1.06 -2.49
CA ARG A 21 14.32 -1.10 -1.97
C ARG A 21 15.37 -0.79 -3.04
N MET A 22 15.01 -0.90 -4.32
CA MET A 22 15.85 -0.52 -5.46
C MET A 22 15.59 0.93 -5.95
N ASP A 23 14.73 1.70 -5.27
CA ASP A 23 14.27 3.03 -5.69
C ASP A 23 13.51 3.04 -7.04
N GLU A 24 12.99 1.88 -7.46
CA GLU A 24 12.23 1.67 -8.69
C GLU A 24 10.73 1.91 -8.43
N PHE A 25 10.38 3.18 -8.20
CA PHE A 25 9.03 3.56 -7.73
C PHE A 25 7.93 3.31 -8.77
N ALA A 26 8.23 3.38 -10.07
CA ALA A 26 7.22 3.13 -11.11
C ALA A 26 6.82 1.65 -11.14
N GLU A 27 7.81 0.76 -11.10
CA GLU A 27 7.65 -0.68 -11.03
C GLU A 27 6.95 -1.09 -9.74
N ALA A 28 7.35 -0.51 -8.60
CA ALA A 28 6.67 -0.73 -7.33
C ALA A 28 5.18 -0.38 -7.38
N LYS A 29 4.82 0.77 -7.97
CA LYS A 29 3.41 1.15 -8.19
C LYS A 29 2.66 0.15 -9.05
N GLN A 30 3.28 -0.35 -10.12
CA GLN A 30 2.66 -1.34 -11.00
C GLN A 30 2.38 -2.66 -10.27
N TYR A 31 3.35 -3.17 -9.50
CA TYR A 31 3.15 -4.38 -8.71
C TYR A 31 2.12 -4.20 -7.60
N LEU A 32 2.11 -3.05 -6.92
CA LEU A 32 1.07 -2.72 -5.94
C LEU A 32 -0.31 -2.65 -6.59
N HIS A 33 -0.43 -2.00 -7.75
CA HIS A 33 -1.69 -1.89 -8.48
C HIS A 33 -2.26 -3.29 -8.78
N ASN A 34 -1.44 -4.19 -9.30
CA ASN A 34 -1.84 -5.56 -9.61
C ASN A 34 -2.20 -6.36 -8.35
N GLY A 35 -1.38 -6.26 -7.30
CA GLY A 35 -1.58 -6.95 -6.02
C GLY A 35 -2.87 -6.53 -5.32
N ILE A 36 -3.09 -5.22 -5.18
CA ILE A 36 -4.29 -4.64 -4.56
C ILE A 36 -5.53 -4.99 -5.39
N THR A 37 -5.47 -4.87 -6.72
CA THR A 37 -6.58 -5.23 -7.60
C THR A 37 -7.00 -6.68 -7.41
N MET A 38 -6.04 -7.61 -7.42
CA MET A 38 -6.33 -9.03 -7.23
C MET A 38 -6.85 -9.33 -5.83
N ALA A 39 -6.21 -8.79 -4.79
CA ALA A 39 -6.60 -9.01 -3.40
C ALA A 39 -8.05 -8.54 -3.15
N ARG A 40 -8.46 -7.41 -3.74
CA ARG A 40 -9.85 -6.94 -3.69
C ARG A 40 -10.81 -7.90 -4.40
N GLN A 41 -10.47 -8.34 -5.61
CA GLN A 41 -11.32 -9.26 -6.40
C GLN A 41 -11.61 -10.58 -5.68
N ILE A 42 -10.64 -11.10 -4.91
CA ILE A 42 -10.80 -12.36 -4.18
C ILE A 42 -11.27 -12.18 -2.72
N GLY A 43 -11.53 -10.94 -2.29
CA GLY A 43 -11.96 -10.64 -0.92
C GLY A 43 -10.88 -10.87 0.15
N ALA A 44 -9.60 -10.89 -0.23
CA ALA A 44 -8.49 -11.08 0.70
C ALA A 44 -8.08 -9.77 1.38
N VAL A 45 -8.94 -9.27 2.26
CA VAL A 45 -8.76 -7.99 2.97
C VAL A 45 -7.37 -7.81 3.61
N PRO A 46 -6.77 -8.80 4.31
CA PRO A 46 -5.43 -8.64 4.87
C PRO A 46 -4.34 -8.35 3.82
N HIS A 47 -4.49 -8.85 2.58
CA HIS A 47 -3.56 -8.53 1.50
C HIS A 47 -3.78 -7.13 0.92
N VAL A 48 -5.03 -6.63 0.92
CA VAL A 48 -5.31 -5.22 0.60
C VAL A 48 -4.64 -4.31 1.63
N LEU A 49 -4.76 -4.61 2.93
CA LEU A 49 -4.10 -3.85 4.01
C LEU A 49 -2.57 -3.83 3.86
N THR A 50 -1.97 -4.98 3.54
CA THR A 50 -0.52 -5.07 3.26
C THR A 50 -0.13 -4.18 2.07
N GLY A 51 -0.96 -4.17 1.01
CA GLY A 51 -0.79 -3.28 -0.14
C GLY A 51 -0.88 -1.80 0.24
N MET A 52 -1.84 -1.41 1.11
CA MET A 52 -1.97 -0.03 1.61
C MET A 52 -0.75 0.41 2.42
N GLN A 53 -0.18 -0.47 3.25
CA GLN A 53 1.03 -0.15 4.02
C GLN A 53 2.24 0.07 3.12
N THR A 54 2.41 -0.80 2.13
CA THR A 54 3.50 -0.69 1.15
C THR A 54 3.34 0.54 0.26
N ALA A 55 2.10 0.87 -0.12
CA ALA A 55 1.77 2.13 -0.78
C ALA A 55 2.08 3.35 0.11
N GLY A 56 1.82 3.24 1.42
CA GLY A 56 2.15 4.26 2.40
C GLY A 56 3.65 4.52 2.51
N LEU A 57 4.45 3.45 2.56
CA LEU A 57 5.91 3.51 2.48
C LEU A 57 6.37 4.19 1.18
N LEU A 58 5.80 3.80 0.04
CA LEU A 58 6.12 4.40 -1.26
C LEU A 58 5.87 5.90 -1.25
N LEU A 59 4.67 6.32 -0.86
CA LEU A 59 4.27 7.73 -0.82
C LEU A 59 5.15 8.53 0.14
N GLY A 60 5.51 7.97 1.29
CA GLY A 60 6.44 8.61 2.21
C GLY A 60 7.82 8.86 1.58
N ARG A 61 8.34 7.90 0.80
CA ARG A 61 9.60 8.05 0.06
C ARG A 61 9.52 9.03 -1.11
N GLU A 62 8.34 9.18 -1.72
CA GLU A 62 8.07 10.21 -2.72
C GLU A 62 7.81 11.62 -2.12
N GLY A 63 7.89 11.77 -0.79
CA GLY A 63 7.71 13.04 -0.08
C GLY A 63 6.25 13.35 0.31
N HIS A 64 5.32 12.44 0.06
CA HIS A 64 3.91 12.53 0.46
C HIS A 64 3.68 11.89 1.84
N LEU A 65 4.46 12.31 2.84
CA LEU A 65 4.56 11.65 4.14
C LEU A 65 3.22 11.53 4.88
N GLU A 66 2.45 12.62 4.98
CA GLU A 66 1.16 12.61 5.68
C GLU A 66 0.17 11.62 5.05
N ARG A 67 0.05 11.63 3.72
CA ARG A 67 -0.77 10.68 2.98
C ARG A 67 -0.27 9.25 3.19
N GLY A 68 1.04 9.05 3.16
CA GLY A 68 1.64 7.73 3.36
C GLY A 68 1.35 7.16 4.76
N LEU A 69 1.48 8.00 5.79
CA LEU A 69 1.14 7.63 7.17
C LEU A 69 -0.36 7.38 7.34
N ALA A 70 -1.23 8.15 6.69
CA ALA A 70 -2.66 7.89 6.74
C ALA A 70 -3.03 6.50 6.17
N LEU A 71 -2.36 6.03 5.11
CA LEU A 71 -2.57 4.67 4.56
C LEU A 71 -2.08 3.55 5.51
N ILE A 72 -0.93 3.77 6.17
CA ILE A 72 -0.41 2.84 7.18
C ILE A 72 -1.38 2.81 8.39
N GLY A 73 -1.85 3.98 8.81
CA GLY A 73 -2.83 4.18 9.88
C GLY A 73 -4.15 3.49 9.61
N LEU A 74 -4.71 3.63 8.41
CA LEU A 74 -5.91 2.91 7.96
C LEU A 74 -5.76 1.41 8.19
N SER A 75 -4.60 0.86 7.80
CA SER A 75 -4.33 -0.57 7.93
C SER A 75 -4.20 -1.04 9.38
N LEU A 76 -3.67 -0.19 10.26
CA LEU A 76 -3.51 -0.49 11.69
C LEU A 76 -4.85 -0.49 12.44
N HIS A 77 -5.75 0.42 12.09
CA HIS A 77 -7.07 0.58 12.74
C HIS A 77 -8.16 -0.30 12.12
N HIS A 78 -7.92 -0.89 10.94
CA HIS A 78 -8.92 -1.73 10.29
C HIS A 78 -9.24 -3.00 11.11
N PRO A 79 -10.53 -3.40 11.25
CA PRO A 79 -10.92 -4.58 12.05
C PRO A 79 -10.27 -5.90 11.62
N SER A 80 -9.94 -6.02 10.33
CA SER A 80 -9.28 -7.20 9.75
C SER A 80 -7.74 -7.19 9.85
N ASN A 81 -7.15 -6.28 10.62
CA ASN A 81 -5.70 -6.26 10.89
C ASN A 81 -5.26 -7.55 11.60
N THR A 82 -4.21 -8.18 11.10
CA THR A 82 -3.57 -9.39 11.65
C THR A 82 -2.19 -9.07 12.25
N PRO A 83 -1.56 -10.00 12.99
CA PRO A 83 -0.18 -9.83 13.43
C PRO A 83 0.80 -9.56 12.29
N GLU A 84 0.58 -10.17 11.12
CA GLU A 84 1.40 -9.99 9.91
C GLU A 84 1.24 -8.56 9.36
N THR A 85 0.02 -8.08 9.19
CA THR A 85 -0.20 -6.70 8.71
C THR A 85 0.35 -5.69 9.73
N ARG A 86 0.24 -5.94 11.04
CA ARG A 86 0.85 -5.07 12.05
C ARG A 86 2.38 -5.03 11.94
N ARG A 87 3.03 -6.18 11.71
CA ARG A 87 4.47 -6.27 11.47
C ARG A 87 4.89 -5.44 10.26
N THR A 88 4.18 -5.60 9.14
CA THR A 88 4.46 -4.84 7.92
C THR A 88 4.35 -3.33 8.14
N ALA A 89 3.33 -2.84 8.87
CA ALA A 89 3.24 -1.43 9.23
C ALA A 89 4.46 -0.93 10.02
N GLN A 90 4.91 -1.70 11.02
CA GLN A 90 6.09 -1.36 11.82
C GLN A 90 7.36 -1.30 10.95
N ASP A 91 7.50 -2.23 10.01
CA ASP A 91 8.63 -2.23 9.08
C ASP A 91 8.57 -1.04 8.09
N CYS A 92 7.38 -0.63 7.66
CA CYS A 92 7.20 0.59 6.86
C CYS A 92 7.66 1.84 7.61
N LEU A 93 7.25 2.01 8.88
CA LEU A 93 7.67 3.15 9.71
C LEU A 93 9.19 3.16 9.91
N ARG A 94 9.77 1.99 10.19
CA ARG A 94 11.23 1.83 10.31
C ARG A 94 11.97 2.21 9.04
N ASN A 95 11.45 1.79 7.88
CA ASN A 95 12.04 2.10 6.57
C ASN A 95 11.91 3.59 6.20
N LEU A 96 10.90 4.28 6.73
CA LEU A 96 10.78 5.74 6.63
C LEU A 96 11.66 6.48 7.65
N GLY A 97 12.36 5.76 8.54
CA GLY A 97 13.17 6.35 9.62
C GLY A 97 12.33 7.05 10.69
N LEU A 98 11.08 6.64 10.87
CA LEU A 98 10.14 7.26 11.78
C LEU A 98 10.05 6.49 13.09
N ASP A 99 9.92 7.24 14.19
CA ASP A 99 9.56 6.69 15.48
C ASP A 99 8.03 6.57 15.58
N ALA A 100 7.53 5.38 15.92
CA ALA A 100 6.10 5.14 16.07
C ALA A 100 5.51 5.85 17.31
N GLU A 101 6.36 6.22 18.27
CA GLU A 101 5.96 6.96 19.48
C GLU A 101 6.00 8.47 19.28
N ASP A 102 6.51 8.97 18.15
CA ASP A 102 6.49 10.39 17.83
C ASP A 102 5.05 10.89 17.69
N THR A 103 4.71 11.99 18.35
CA THR A 103 3.34 12.52 18.40
C THR A 103 2.82 12.95 17.02
N ALA A 104 3.67 13.47 16.15
CA ALA A 104 3.27 13.84 14.79
C ALA A 104 3.00 12.59 13.95
N VAL A 105 3.81 11.54 14.11
CA VAL A 105 3.59 10.23 13.47
C VAL A 105 2.28 9.62 13.96
N GLN A 106 2.03 9.57 15.27
CA GLN A 106 0.78 9.07 15.85
C GLN A 106 -0.45 9.84 15.34
N SER A 107 -0.35 11.17 15.26
CA SER A 107 -1.43 12.02 14.74
C SER A 107 -1.74 11.71 13.28
N ALA A 108 -0.72 11.56 12.42
CA ALA A 108 -0.91 11.22 11.02
C ALA A 108 -1.45 9.78 10.83
N LEU A 109 -1.00 8.82 11.64
CA LEU A 109 -1.57 7.47 11.66
C LEU A 109 -3.05 7.47 12.09
N ALA A 110 -3.43 8.30 13.06
CA ALA A 110 -4.81 8.40 13.54
C ALA A 110 -5.78 8.94 12.47
N GLN A 111 -5.31 9.78 11.55
CA GLN A 111 -6.13 10.22 10.41
C GLN A 111 -6.62 9.05 9.55
N GLY A 112 -5.84 7.98 9.49
CA GLY A 112 -6.19 6.74 8.78
C GLY A 112 -7.43 6.03 9.34
N GLU A 113 -7.79 6.23 10.61
CA GLU A 113 -8.99 5.63 11.21
C GLU A 113 -10.29 6.08 10.52
N THR A 114 -10.28 7.31 9.99
CA THR A 114 -11.45 7.90 9.31
C THR A 114 -11.59 7.50 7.85
N LEU A 115 -10.58 6.79 7.31
CA LEU A 115 -10.54 6.42 5.90
C LEU A 115 -11.34 5.13 5.67
N ASP A 116 -12.05 5.08 4.54
CA ASP A 116 -12.68 3.86 4.06
C ASP A 116 -11.73 3.09 3.14
N LEU A 117 -11.49 1.81 3.45
CA LEU A 117 -10.50 1.00 2.74
C LEU A 117 -10.83 0.85 1.25
N ASP A 118 -12.09 0.60 0.92
CA ASP A 118 -12.49 0.37 -0.47
C ASP A 118 -12.39 1.65 -1.29
N THR A 119 -12.85 2.77 -0.73
CA THR A 119 -12.76 4.10 -1.36
C THR A 119 -11.31 4.49 -1.62
N VAL A 120 -10.44 4.34 -0.62
CA VAL A 120 -9.01 4.69 -0.74
C VAL A 120 -8.30 3.79 -1.72
N ALA A 121 -8.56 2.47 -1.68
CA ALA A 121 -7.96 1.55 -2.62
C ALA A 121 -8.41 1.83 -4.06
N GLU A 122 -9.68 2.15 -4.29
CA GLU A 122 -10.19 2.54 -5.61
C GLU A 122 -9.52 3.81 -6.15
N GLN A 123 -9.40 4.85 -5.31
CA GLN A 123 -8.71 6.09 -5.68
C GLN A 123 -7.24 5.85 -6.02
N LEU A 124 -6.53 5.10 -5.18
CA LEU A 124 -5.12 4.78 -5.39
C LEU A 124 -4.89 4.01 -6.70
N LEU A 125 -5.76 3.02 -6.98
CA LEU A 125 -5.70 2.25 -8.22
C LEU A 125 -5.98 3.13 -9.44
N ALA A 126 -6.98 4.01 -9.37
CA ALA A 126 -7.28 4.93 -10.47
C ALA A 126 -6.13 5.91 -10.74
N GLU A 127 -5.47 6.41 -9.70
CA GLU A 127 -4.30 7.29 -9.82
C GLU A 127 -3.12 6.61 -10.50
N TRP A 128 -2.86 5.34 -10.17
CA TRP A 128 -1.69 4.60 -10.68
C TRP A 128 -1.97 3.85 -11.99
N GLY A 129 -3.24 3.56 -12.30
CA GLY A 129 -3.66 2.92 -13.55
C GLY A 129 -3.72 3.86 -14.77
N GLY A 130 -3.66 5.19 -14.57
CA GLY A 130 -3.78 6.19 -15.63
C GLY A 130 -2.62 6.27 -16.64
N GLY A 131 -1.60 5.41 -16.53
CA GLY A 131 -0.42 5.40 -17.41
C GLY A 131 -0.65 4.78 -18.79
N GLU A 132 -1.64 3.89 -18.96
CA GLU A 132 -1.81 3.16 -20.23
C GLU A 132 -2.51 3.96 -21.35
N MET A 133 -3.15 5.10 -21.05
CA MET A 133 -3.84 5.93 -22.07
C MET A 133 -3.01 7.10 -22.65
N ARG A 134 -1.68 7.13 -22.49
CA ARG A 134 -0.82 8.20 -23.06
C ARG A 134 0.27 7.74 -24.02
N SER A 135 0.26 6.48 -24.48
CA SER A 135 1.24 6.00 -25.47
C SER A 135 0.69 5.66 -26.85
N GLU A 136 -0.63 5.70 -27.08
CA GLU A 136 -1.20 5.59 -28.44
C GLU A 136 -1.38 6.98 -29.06
N GLY A 137 -0.26 7.61 -29.38
CA GLY A 137 -0.27 8.95 -29.95
C GLY A 137 1.10 9.41 -30.42
N MET A 138 1.91 8.53 -31.00
CA MET A 138 3.05 8.90 -31.86
C MET A 138 3.55 7.65 -32.60
N GLY A 139 3.28 7.62 -33.91
CA GLY A 139 3.67 6.57 -34.84
C GLY A 139 2.85 6.66 -36.12
#